data_AF-A0A2H2ZMV6-F1
#
_entry.id   AF-A0A2H2ZMV6-F1
#
_cell.length_a   1.000
_cell.length_b   1.000
_cell.length_c   1.000
_cell.angle_alpha   90.00
_cell.angle_beta   90.00
_cell.angle_gamma   90.00
#
_symmetry.space_group_name_H-M   'P 1'
#
loop_
_entity.id
_entity.type
_entity.pdbx_description
1 polymer ?
#
loop_
_entity_poly.entity_id
_entity_poly.type
_entity_poly.pdbx_seq_one_letter_code
_entity_poly.pdbx_strand_id
1 'polypeptide(L)'
;MAVDIPELDEPGKKGLLRSRWFRLATTAISTFQVVLLLSAGNYISVKGGIAAEAGFNMDQLRIDALNSIGMAMALPNNASDSIIGAVAKMASFEAMHGDLDCFQLHMNAARRLVDMRGGLHNLGLGGLLRRMLIWIDLNGGHLMNTERWFPGQTFAGSEEEVEVEPNPERFIAM
;
A
#
# COMPACT_ATOMS: atom_id res chain seq x y z
N MET A 1 -6.42 9.07 6.17
CA MET A 1 -5.18 9.07 5.38
C MET A 1 -4.00 9.71 6.11
N ALA A 2 -2.92 8.94 6.34
CA ALA A 2 -1.68 9.33 7.04
C ALA A 2 -1.84 9.65 8.54
N VAL A 3 -2.60 8.81 9.25
CA VAL A 3 -2.57 8.72 10.71
C VAL A 3 -1.30 8.01 11.19
N ASP A 4 -0.93 8.24 12.44
CA ASP A 4 0.18 7.53 13.08
C ASP A 4 -0.22 6.05 13.26
N ILE A 5 0.65 5.15 12.83
CA ILE A 5 0.46 3.70 12.93
C ILE A 5 1.68 3.14 13.66
N PRO A 6 1.56 2.74 14.94
CA PRO A 6 2.67 2.22 15.73
C PRO A 6 3.47 1.09 15.07
N GLU A 7 2.84 0.31 14.19
CA GLU A 7 3.47 -0.80 13.49
C GLU A 7 4.32 -0.34 12.28
N LEU A 8 4.01 0.83 11.73
CA LEU A 8 4.74 1.46 10.63
C LEU A 8 5.73 2.52 11.12
N ASP A 9 5.38 3.20 12.20
CA ASP A 9 6.17 4.17 12.93
C ASP A 9 7.16 3.44 13.83
N GLU A 10 8.43 3.83 13.81
CA GLU A 10 9.41 3.24 14.74
C GLU A 10 9.25 3.87 16.13
N PRO A 11 9.73 3.21 17.21
CA PRO A 11 9.78 3.81 18.53
C PRO A 11 10.39 5.22 18.49
N GLY A 12 9.62 6.22 18.92
CA GLY A 12 10.05 7.63 18.91
C GLY A 12 9.96 8.35 17.55
N LYS A 13 9.48 7.71 16.48
CA LYS A 13 9.37 8.30 15.13
C LYS A 13 7.92 8.28 14.62
N LYS A 14 7.06 9.11 15.20
CA LYS A 14 5.66 9.24 14.78
C LYS A 14 5.50 9.93 13.43
N GLY A 15 4.46 9.59 12.69
CA GLY A 15 4.03 10.30 11.49
C GLY A 15 4.92 10.04 10.27
N LEU A 16 5.52 8.86 10.16
CA LEU A 16 6.36 8.51 9.00
C LEU A 16 5.55 8.48 7.70
N LEU A 17 4.28 8.09 7.76
CA LEU A 17 3.39 8.14 6.60
C LEU A 17 3.17 9.56 6.09
N ARG A 18 3.05 10.54 6.99
CA ARG A 18 2.90 11.96 6.61
C ARG A 18 4.21 12.56 6.12
N SER A 19 5.30 12.31 6.84
CA SER A 19 6.58 12.98 6.59
C SER A 19 7.38 12.40 5.43
N ARG A 20 7.27 11.08 5.18
CA ARG A 20 8.03 10.36 4.16
C ARG A 20 7.16 9.85 3.02
N TRP A 21 6.14 9.04 3.32
CA TRP A 21 5.31 8.42 2.28
C TRP A 21 4.53 9.46 1.47
N PHE A 22 3.80 10.34 2.14
CA PHE A 22 3.00 11.36 1.45
C PHE A 22 3.89 12.31 0.63
N ARG A 23 5.07 12.66 1.14
CA ARG A 23 6.07 13.44 0.39
C ARG A 23 6.47 12.72 -0.90
N LEU A 24 6.82 11.43 -0.84
CA LEU A 24 7.13 10.63 -2.04
C LEU A 24 5.94 10.59 -3.00
N ALA A 25 4.72 10.37 -2.48
CA ALA A 25 3.51 10.30 -3.29
C ALA A 25 3.28 11.57 -4.11
N THR A 26 3.57 12.76 -3.55
CA THR A 26 3.43 14.03 -4.27
C THR A 26 4.49 14.27 -5.36
N THR A 27 5.52 13.43 -5.46
CA THR A 27 6.59 13.56 -6.47
C THR A 27 6.42 12.66 -7.69
N ALA A 28 5.44 11.75 -7.68
CA ALA A 28 5.26 10.76 -8.74
C ALA A 28 3.78 10.56 -9.08
N ILE A 29 3.43 10.69 -10.36
CA ILE A 29 2.04 10.66 -10.84
C ILE A 29 1.34 9.34 -10.48
N SER A 30 1.99 8.20 -10.71
CA SER A 30 1.42 6.88 -10.42
C SER A 30 1.05 6.72 -8.95
N THR A 31 1.95 7.08 -8.04
CA THR A 31 1.71 7.04 -6.60
C THR A 31 0.65 8.03 -6.17
N PHE A 32 0.67 9.25 -6.73
CA PHE A 32 -0.31 10.27 -6.40
C PHE A 32 -1.73 9.84 -6.78
N GLN A 33 -1.92 9.25 -7.96
CA GLN A 33 -3.23 8.75 -8.39
C GLN A 33 -3.75 7.61 -7.51
N VAL A 34 -2.88 6.70 -7.07
CA VAL A 34 -3.27 5.67 -6.08
C VAL A 34 -3.68 6.30 -4.75
N VAL A 35 -2.96 7.34 -4.30
CA VAL A 35 -3.35 8.09 -3.10
C VAL A 35 -4.70 8.78 -3.27
N LEU A 36 -4.99 9.37 -4.44
CA LEU A 36 -6.31 9.95 -4.73
C LEU A 36 -7.43 8.89 -4.70
N LEU A 37 -7.21 7.72 -5.29
CA LEU A 37 -8.14 6.60 -5.25
C LEU A 37 -8.44 6.17 -3.80
N LEU A 38 -7.40 5.98 -2.98
CA LEU A 38 -7.55 5.65 -1.56
C LEU A 38 -8.22 6.77 -0.77
N SER A 39 -7.95 8.04 -1.12
CA SER A 39 -8.64 9.20 -0.52
C SER A 39 -10.13 9.13 -0.75
N ALA A 40 -10.52 8.82 -1.99
CA ALA A 40 -11.90 8.72 -2.42
C ALA A 40 -12.62 7.53 -1.75
N GLY A 41 -11.98 6.35 -1.69
CA GLY A 41 -12.52 5.19 -0.96
C GLY A 41 -12.73 5.45 0.54
N ASN A 42 -11.75 6.13 1.17
CA ASN A 42 -11.87 6.56 2.56
C ASN A 42 -12.98 7.58 2.77
N TYR A 43 -13.11 8.56 1.86
CA TYR A 43 -14.17 9.57 1.94
C TYR A 43 -15.56 8.93 1.96
N ILE A 44 -15.79 7.91 1.12
CA ILE A 44 -17.05 7.17 1.08
C ILE A 44 -17.27 6.38 2.39
N SER A 45 -16.20 5.85 2.99
CA SER A 45 -16.27 5.00 4.18
C SER A 45 -16.46 5.78 5.50
N VAL A 46 -16.14 7.08 5.52
CA VAL A 46 -16.37 7.95 6.67
C VAL A 46 -17.87 8.25 6.82
N LYS A 47 -18.41 8.16 8.05
CA LYS A 47 -19.82 8.46 8.36
C LYS A 47 -20.25 9.81 7.78
N GLY A 48 -21.21 9.80 6.87
CA GLY A 48 -21.75 10.98 6.20
C GLY A 48 -21.19 11.25 4.80
N GLY A 49 -20.25 10.43 4.31
CA GLY A 49 -19.81 10.48 2.92
C GLY A 49 -20.92 10.00 1.98
N ILE A 50 -21.50 10.91 1.21
CA ILE A 50 -22.46 10.58 0.16
C ILE A 50 -21.69 10.57 -1.16
N ALA A 51 -21.40 9.39 -1.69
CA ALA A 51 -20.61 9.23 -2.93
C ALA A 51 -21.20 10.02 -4.11
N ALA A 52 -22.52 10.13 -4.18
CA ALA A 52 -23.23 10.89 -5.22
C ALA A 52 -22.96 12.42 -5.16
N GLU A 53 -22.52 12.96 -4.03
CA GLU A 53 -22.21 14.39 -3.84
C GLU A 53 -20.69 14.68 -3.91
N ALA A 54 -19.86 13.63 -4.02
CA ALA A 54 -18.42 13.73 -3.81
C ALA A 54 -17.63 14.26 -5.03
N GLY A 55 -18.26 14.32 -6.21
CA GLY A 55 -17.66 14.89 -7.42
C GLY A 55 -16.55 14.07 -8.07
N PHE A 56 -16.37 12.80 -7.69
CA PHE A 56 -15.39 11.87 -8.28
C PHE A 56 -16.04 10.54 -8.67
N ASN A 57 -15.44 9.86 -9.66
CA ASN A 57 -15.82 8.52 -10.08
C ASN A 57 -14.72 7.52 -9.68
N MET A 58 -15.06 6.56 -8.81
CA MET A 58 -14.13 5.57 -8.28
C MET A 58 -13.51 4.69 -9.38
N ASP A 59 -14.31 4.25 -10.36
CA ASP A 59 -13.83 3.42 -11.46
C ASP A 59 -12.84 4.20 -12.33
N GLN A 60 -13.12 5.49 -12.58
CA GLN A 60 -12.20 6.35 -13.31
C GLN A 60 -10.88 6.54 -12.56
N LEU A 61 -10.93 6.81 -11.25
CA LEU A 61 -9.72 6.95 -10.42
C LEU A 61 -8.90 5.66 -10.41
N ARG A 62 -9.55 4.50 -10.40
CA ARG A 62 -8.91 3.18 -10.48
C ARG A 62 -8.22 2.98 -11.82
N ILE A 63 -8.91 3.27 -12.93
CA ILE A 63 -8.37 3.19 -14.29
C ILE A 63 -7.16 4.13 -14.46
N ASP A 64 -7.28 5.38 -13.99
CA ASP A 64 -6.21 6.37 -14.06
C ASP A 64 -4.96 5.87 -13.34
N ALA A 65 -5.12 5.39 -12.10
CA ALA A 65 -4.03 4.84 -11.29
C ALA A 65 -3.34 3.65 -11.99
N LEU A 66 -4.12 2.71 -12.54
CA LEU A 66 -3.59 1.56 -13.28
C LEU A 66 -2.79 2.00 -14.52
N ASN A 67 -3.32 2.93 -15.30
CA ASN A 67 -2.66 3.46 -16.49
C ASN A 67 -1.33 4.13 -16.14
N SER A 68 -1.28 4.97 -15.09
CA SER A 68 -0.04 5.63 -14.70
C SER A 68 0.98 4.67 -14.10
N ILE A 69 0.56 3.63 -13.38
CA ILE A 69 1.46 2.55 -12.95
C ILE A 69 2.06 1.87 -14.18
N GLY A 70 1.23 1.49 -15.15
CA GLY A 70 1.68 0.87 -16.41
C GLY A 70 2.70 1.73 -17.16
N MET A 71 2.41 3.03 -17.31
CA MET A 71 3.34 3.99 -17.92
C MET A 71 4.66 4.10 -17.13
N ALA A 72 4.61 4.15 -15.80
CA ALA A 72 5.81 4.24 -14.97
C ALA A 72 6.66 2.97 -15.04
N MET A 73 6.02 1.79 -15.15
CA MET A 73 6.70 0.50 -15.29
C MET A 73 7.34 0.30 -16.67
N ALA A 74 6.92 1.05 -17.69
CA ALA A 74 7.55 1.04 -19.02
C ALA A 74 8.88 1.83 -19.06
N LEU A 75 9.20 2.61 -18.02
CA LEU A 75 10.44 3.40 -17.94
C LEU A 75 11.61 2.55 -17.40
N PRO A 76 12.88 2.93 -17.67
CA PRO A 76 14.05 2.16 -17.21
C PRO A 76 14.16 1.96 -15.68
N ASN A 77 13.60 2.87 -14.88
CA ASN A 77 13.56 2.78 -13.42
C ASN A 77 12.22 2.22 -12.90
N ASN A 78 11.81 1.09 -13.47
CA ASN A 78 10.49 0.48 -13.27
C ASN A 78 10.27 -0.17 -11.90
N ALA A 79 11.30 -0.26 -11.05
CA ALA A 79 11.21 -0.79 -9.68
C ALA A 79 11.56 0.26 -8.60
N SER A 80 11.32 1.54 -8.88
CA SER A 80 11.50 2.59 -7.88
C SER A 80 10.60 2.40 -6.65
N ASP A 81 11.01 2.95 -5.49
CA ASP A 81 10.20 2.92 -4.25
C ASP A 81 8.79 3.47 -4.46
N SER A 82 8.68 4.45 -5.35
CA SER A 82 7.41 5.05 -5.73
C SER A 82 6.48 4.04 -6.40
N ILE A 83 6.97 3.32 -7.42
CA ILE A 83 6.18 2.32 -8.15
C ILE A 83 5.82 1.16 -7.23
N ILE A 84 6.77 0.67 -6.43
CA ILE A 84 6.53 -0.40 -5.46
C ILE A 84 5.44 0.01 -4.47
N GLY A 85 5.54 1.23 -3.92
CA GLY A 85 4.53 1.75 -3.02
C GLY A 85 3.16 1.92 -3.67
N ALA A 86 3.10 2.39 -4.93
CA ALA A 86 1.87 2.54 -5.69
C ALA A 86 1.18 1.17 -5.91
N VAL A 87 1.93 0.17 -6.35
CA VAL A 87 1.41 -1.20 -6.57
C VAL A 87 0.96 -1.83 -5.24
N ALA A 88 1.74 -1.68 -4.17
CA ALA A 88 1.35 -2.16 -2.85
C ALA A 88 0.05 -1.48 -2.36
N LYS A 89 -0.08 -0.17 -2.58
CA LYS A 89 -1.29 0.57 -2.20
C LYS A 89 -2.50 0.25 -3.08
N MET A 90 -2.30 -0.15 -4.34
CA MET A 90 -3.36 -0.77 -5.15
C MET A 90 -3.82 -2.09 -4.53
N ALA A 91 -2.90 -2.98 -4.10
CA ALA A 91 -3.30 -4.20 -3.40
C ALA A 91 -4.11 -3.87 -2.13
N SER A 92 -3.71 -2.85 -1.37
CA SER A 92 -4.48 -2.38 -0.21
C SER A 92 -5.90 -1.95 -0.59
N PHE A 93 -6.06 -1.22 -1.70
CA PHE A 93 -7.36 -0.81 -2.20
C PHE A 93 -8.22 -2.03 -2.58
N GLU A 94 -7.68 -2.98 -3.34
CA GLU A 94 -8.42 -4.17 -3.75
C GLU A 94 -8.84 -5.05 -2.57
N ALA A 95 -8.00 -5.17 -1.54
CA ALA A 95 -8.35 -5.92 -0.33
C ALA A 95 -9.53 -5.28 0.45
N MET A 96 -9.73 -3.96 0.33
CA MET A 96 -10.80 -3.24 1.05
C MET A 96 -12.08 -3.07 0.22
N HIS A 97 -11.94 -2.94 -1.10
CA HIS A 97 -13.03 -2.51 -1.98
C HIS A 97 -13.19 -3.35 -3.25
N GLY A 98 -12.24 -4.22 -3.54
CA GLY A 98 -12.18 -5.01 -4.78
C GLY A 98 -12.39 -6.49 -4.54
N ASP A 99 -11.62 -7.31 -5.26
CA ASP A 99 -11.71 -8.76 -5.26
C ASP A 99 -10.34 -9.45 -5.06
N LEU A 100 -10.41 -10.75 -4.79
CA LEU A 100 -9.25 -11.60 -4.49
C LEU A 100 -8.26 -11.65 -5.66
N ASP A 101 -8.75 -11.75 -6.89
CA ASP A 101 -7.90 -11.89 -8.07
C ASP A 101 -7.07 -10.63 -8.29
N CYS A 102 -7.69 -9.46 -8.15
CA CYS A 102 -7.02 -8.16 -8.25
C CYS A 102 -6.02 -7.95 -7.10
N PHE A 103 -6.38 -8.34 -5.87
CA PHE A 103 -5.46 -8.30 -4.72
C PHE A 103 -4.22 -9.16 -4.98
N GLN A 104 -4.40 -10.42 -5.38
CA GLN A 104 -3.31 -11.34 -5.70
C GLN A 104 -2.45 -10.82 -6.85
N LEU A 105 -3.05 -10.26 -7.89
CA LEU A 105 -2.35 -9.67 -9.02
C LEU A 105 -1.38 -8.57 -8.55
N HIS A 106 -1.85 -7.63 -7.72
CA HIS A 106 -1.01 -6.55 -7.23
C HIS A 106 0.05 -7.02 -6.22
N MET A 107 -0.27 -7.98 -5.35
CA MET A 107 0.71 -8.56 -4.43
C MET A 107 1.82 -9.32 -5.17
N ASN A 108 1.47 -10.08 -6.21
CA ASN A 108 2.44 -10.75 -7.08
C ASN A 108 3.33 -9.74 -7.82
N ALA A 109 2.75 -8.65 -8.33
CA ALA A 109 3.51 -7.58 -8.96
C ALA A 109 4.44 -6.88 -7.96
N ALA A 110 3.96 -6.56 -6.76
CA ALA A 110 4.76 -5.96 -5.70
C ALA A 110 5.96 -6.86 -5.33
N ARG A 111 5.74 -8.16 -5.15
CA ARG A 111 6.82 -9.12 -4.85
C ARG A 111 7.89 -9.15 -5.94
N ARG A 112 7.50 -9.21 -7.22
CA ARG A 112 8.45 -9.14 -8.34
C ARG A 112 9.27 -7.85 -8.35
N LEU A 113 8.64 -6.71 -8.10
CA LEU A 113 9.35 -5.43 -8.04
C LEU A 113 10.33 -5.35 -6.85
N VAL A 114 9.97 -5.95 -5.72
CA VAL A 114 10.87 -6.09 -4.56
C VAL A 114 12.06 -6.97 -4.91
N ASP A 115 11.86 -8.09 -5.62
CA ASP A 115 12.94 -8.98 -6.07
C ASP A 115 13.88 -8.26 -7.04
N MET A 116 13.34 -7.44 -7.96
CA MET A 116 14.14 -6.59 -8.86
C MET A 116 15.01 -5.57 -8.11
N ARG A 117 14.61 -5.18 -6.90
CA ARG A 117 15.40 -4.31 -6.00
C ARG A 117 16.39 -5.07 -5.14
N GLY A 118 16.46 -6.40 -5.25
CA GLY A 118 17.32 -7.25 -4.43
C GLY A 118 16.71 -7.56 -3.05
N GLY A 119 15.39 -7.45 -2.89
CA GLY A 119 14.68 -7.82 -1.66
C GLY A 119 14.26 -6.65 -0.77
N LEU A 120 13.47 -6.96 0.25
CA LEU A 120 12.82 -5.98 1.14
C LEU A 120 13.77 -5.01 1.84
N HIS A 121 15.00 -5.45 2.14
CA HIS A 121 16.01 -4.64 2.85
C HIS A 121 16.61 -3.53 1.97
N ASN A 122 16.48 -3.64 0.64
CA ASN A 122 16.97 -2.65 -0.33
C ASN A 122 15.92 -1.59 -0.70
N LEU A 123 14.75 -1.64 -0.07
CA LEU A 123 13.71 -0.63 -0.22
C LEU A 123 14.06 0.62 0.60
N GLY A 124 13.77 1.80 0.06
CA GLY A 124 14.12 3.05 0.71
C GLY A 124 13.10 3.53 1.73
N LEU A 125 12.92 4.85 1.80
CA LEU A 125 12.18 5.55 2.86
C LEU A 125 12.64 5.22 4.29
N GLY A 126 13.89 4.78 4.44
CA GLY A 126 14.48 4.35 5.71
C GLY A 126 13.68 3.24 6.39
N GLY A 127 13.35 2.18 5.63
CA GLY A 127 12.65 0.98 6.12
C GLY A 127 11.12 1.09 6.15
N LEU A 128 10.55 2.28 5.93
CA LEU A 128 9.10 2.48 5.96
C LEU A 128 8.39 1.67 4.86
N LEU A 129 8.91 1.67 3.62
CA LEU A 129 8.26 0.97 2.51
C LEU A 129 8.18 -0.55 2.76
N ARG A 130 9.22 -1.13 3.35
CA ARG A 130 9.21 -2.51 3.82
C ARG A 130 8.06 -2.73 4.81
N ARG A 131 7.98 -1.93 5.88
CA ARG A 131 6.92 -2.07 6.89
C ARG A 131 5.52 -1.91 6.29
N MET A 132 5.35 -0.99 5.33
CA MET A 132 4.09 -0.84 4.60
C MET A 132 3.70 -2.11 3.83
N LEU A 133 4.64 -2.75 3.13
CA LEU A 133 4.39 -4.03 2.44
C LEU A 133 4.00 -5.13 3.42
N ILE A 134 4.72 -5.26 4.54
CA ILE A 134 4.38 -6.24 5.59
C ILE A 134 2.99 -5.98 6.16
N TRP A 135 2.63 -4.72 6.40
CA TRP A 135 1.31 -4.32 6.87
C TRP A 135 0.20 -4.70 5.89
N ILE A 136 0.41 -4.46 4.59
CA ILE A 136 -0.56 -4.79 3.54
C ILE A 136 -0.69 -6.31 3.38
N ASP A 137 0.43 -7.02 3.36
CA ASP A 137 0.46 -8.48 3.29
C ASP A 137 -0.24 -9.13 4.51
N LEU A 138 -0.14 -8.53 5.70
CA LEU A 138 -0.74 -9.10 6.93
C LEU A 138 -2.25 -8.90 6.90
N ASN A 139 -2.66 -7.64 6.74
CA ASN A 139 -4.05 -7.24 6.88
C ASN A 139 -4.87 -7.60 5.64
N GLY A 140 -4.35 -7.30 4.45
CA GLY A 140 -4.98 -7.70 3.20
C GLY A 140 -5.02 -9.22 3.07
N GLY A 141 -3.93 -9.90 3.45
CA GLY A 141 -3.88 -11.36 3.43
C GLY A 141 -4.94 -12.00 4.32
N HIS A 142 -5.14 -11.45 5.53
CA HIS A 142 -6.19 -11.86 6.45
C HIS A 142 -7.60 -11.61 5.91
N LEU A 143 -7.87 -10.40 5.39
CA LEU A 143 -9.18 -10.04 4.82
C LEU A 143 -9.55 -10.93 3.63
N MET A 144 -8.57 -11.26 2.80
CA MET A 144 -8.76 -12.02 1.55
C MET A 144 -8.54 -13.53 1.72
N ASN A 145 -8.25 -13.99 2.96
CA ASN A 145 -7.95 -15.39 3.29
C ASN A 145 -6.87 -16.01 2.40
N THR A 146 -5.70 -15.38 2.36
CA THR A 146 -4.54 -15.81 1.56
C THR A 146 -3.31 -16.05 2.41
N GLU A 147 -2.38 -16.85 1.90
CA GLU A 147 -1.07 -17.02 2.49
C GLU A 147 -0.21 -15.74 2.36
N ARG A 148 0.80 -15.63 3.21
CA ARG A 148 1.73 -14.50 3.24
C ARG A 148 2.61 -14.49 1.99
N TRP A 149 2.69 -13.34 1.32
CA TRP A 149 3.71 -13.13 0.28
C TRP A 149 5.10 -12.96 0.89
N PHE A 150 5.21 -12.50 2.13
CA PHE A 150 6.49 -12.31 2.84
C PHE A 150 6.49 -13.13 4.14
N PRO A 151 6.57 -14.47 4.05
CA PRO A 151 6.59 -15.34 5.23
C PRO A 151 7.84 -15.08 6.09
N GLY A 152 7.70 -15.13 7.41
CA GLY A 152 8.77 -14.87 8.39
C GLY A 152 9.23 -13.41 8.49
N GLN A 153 8.59 -12.48 7.77
CA GLN A 153 8.90 -11.05 7.85
C GLN A 153 7.95 -10.34 8.80
N THR A 154 8.52 -9.66 9.79
CA THR A 154 7.84 -8.83 10.80
C THR A 154 8.12 -7.34 10.55
N PHE A 155 7.48 -6.44 11.31
CA PHE A 155 7.77 -5.00 11.23
C PHE A 155 9.21 -4.65 11.63
N ALA A 156 9.81 -5.42 12.55
CA ALA A 156 11.17 -5.24 13.03
C ALA A 156 12.23 -5.83 12.08
N GLY A 157 11.90 -6.88 11.32
CA GLY A 157 12.88 -7.58 10.47
C GLY A 157 12.46 -8.99 10.09
N SER A 158 13.43 -9.87 9.89
CA SER A 158 13.22 -11.31 9.85
C SER A 158 13.41 -11.87 11.26
N GLU A 159 12.35 -12.40 11.86
CA GLU A 159 12.42 -13.14 13.12
C GLU A 159 11.57 -14.39 12.95
N GLU A 160 12.12 -15.54 13.35
CA GLU A 160 11.47 -16.84 13.17
C GLU A 160 10.27 -17.06 14.11
N GLU A 161 10.03 -16.18 15.10
CA GLU A 161 9.11 -16.51 16.21
C GLU A 161 8.18 -15.39 16.69
N VAL A 162 7.99 -14.29 15.94
CA VAL A 162 6.95 -13.31 16.28
C VAL A 162 5.82 -13.38 15.26
N GLU A 163 4.79 -14.13 15.61
CA GLU A 163 3.52 -14.10 14.89
C GLU A 163 2.91 -12.71 15.08
N VAL A 164 2.86 -11.92 14.01
CA VAL A 164 2.30 -10.58 14.04
C VAL A 164 0.82 -10.70 13.71
N GLU A 165 -0.04 -10.41 14.68
CA GLU A 165 -1.49 -10.47 14.47
C GLU A 165 -1.96 -9.39 13.48
N PRO A 166 -2.90 -9.73 12.56
CA PRO A 166 -3.53 -8.75 11.70
C PRO A 166 -4.44 -7.80 12.51
N ASN A 167 -4.54 -6.55 12.05
CA ASN A 167 -5.43 -5.52 12.57
C ASN A 167 -6.30 -4.93 11.42
N PRO A 168 -7.31 -5.71 10.95
CA PRO A 168 -8.12 -5.32 9.80
C PRO A 168 -8.97 -4.06 10.05
N GLU A 169 -9.39 -3.80 11.29
CA GLU A 169 -10.14 -2.59 11.64
C GLU A 169 -9.34 -1.31 11.34
N ARG A 170 -8.07 -1.27 11.76
CA ARG A 170 -7.18 -0.14 11.46
C ARG A 170 -6.79 -0.09 9.99
N PHE A 171 -6.75 -1.22 9.30
CA PHE A 171 -6.46 -1.30 7.87
C PHE A 171 -7.55 -0.63 7.03
N ILE A 172 -8.82 -0.92 7.33
CA ILE A 172 -9.99 -0.39 6.60
C ILE A 172 -10.24 1.09 6.91
N ALA A 173 -9.92 1.55 8.11
CA ALA A 173 -10.18 2.92 8.55
C ALA A 173 -9.19 3.98 8.01
N MET A 174 -8.28 3.63 7.08
CA MET A 174 -7.03 4.38 6.87
C MET A 174 -6.90 5.20 5.58
#